data_AF-A0A2N3E2G3-F1
#
_entry.id   AF-A0A2N3E2G3-F1
#
_cell.length_a   1.000
_cell.length_b   1.000
_cell.length_c   1.000
_cell.angle_alpha   90.00
_cell.angle_beta   90.00
_cell.angle_gamma   90.00
#
_symmetry.space_group_name_H-M   'P 1'
#
loop_
_entity.id
_entity.type
_entity.pdbx_description
1 polymer ?
#
loop_
_entity_poly.entity_id
_entity_poly.type
_entity_poly.pdbx_seq_one_letter_code
_entity_poly.pdbx_strand_id
1 'polypeptide(L)'
;GVAAIIGATLLIHRRFFDPRVRANSSFADNAIILILWVQLALGLATVPISAGHLDGHEMVKFMTWAQGIFTFQGGAASHVADVHIIFKLHIFLGLTILLIFPFTRLVHMLSAPVRYLWRGGYQIVRSRRSISHG
;
A
#
# COMPACT_ATOMS: atom_id res chain seq x y z
N GLY A 1 -4.92 -2.36 11.06
CA GLY A 1 -6.17 -2.52 10.30
C GLY A 1 -7.24 -1.53 10.73
N VAL A 2 -7.83 -1.70 11.92
CA VAL A 2 -8.99 -0.92 12.39
C VAL A 2 -8.75 0.60 12.40
N ALA A 3 -7.65 1.07 12.99
CA ALA A 3 -7.34 2.50 12.99
C ALA A 3 -7.19 3.07 11.56
N ALA A 4 -6.60 2.30 10.64
CA ALA A 4 -6.39 2.71 9.26
C ALA A 4 -7.72 2.82 8.49
N ILE A 5 -8.64 1.86 8.67
CA ILE A 5 -9.94 1.93 7.98
C ILE A 5 -10.81 3.08 8.53
N ILE A 6 -10.77 3.36 9.83
CA ILE A 6 -11.45 4.53 10.41
C ILE A 6 -10.87 5.82 9.82
N GLY A 7 -9.55 5.98 9.82
CA GLY A 7 -8.88 7.14 9.22
C GLY A 7 -9.21 7.29 7.73
N ALA A 8 -9.20 6.19 6.97
CA ALA A 8 -9.57 6.20 5.56
C ALA A 8 -11.04 6.62 5.34
N THR A 9 -11.98 6.12 6.14
CA THR A 9 -13.40 6.54 6.10
C THR A 9 -13.55 8.04 6.34
N LEU A 10 -12.86 8.58 7.35
CA LEU A 10 -12.88 10.02 7.64
C LEU A 10 -12.31 10.85 6.48
N LEU A 11 -11.22 10.39 5.86
CA LEU A 11 -10.60 11.06 4.72
C LEU A 11 -11.47 11.00 3.46
N ILE A 12 -12.15 9.87 3.22
CA ILE A 12 -13.12 9.72 2.13
C ILE A 12 -14.27 10.70 2.36
N HIS A 13 -14.88 10.70 3.56
CA HIS A 13 -15.95 11.64 3.88
C HIS A 13 -15.52 13.09 3.62
N ARG A 14 -14.35 13.50 4.14
CA ARG A 14 -13.81 14.85 3.87
C ARG A 14 -13.66 15.13 2.37
N ARG A 15 -13.16 14.17 1.60
CA ARG A 15 -12.86 14.35 0.16
C ARG A 15 -14.11 14.52 -0.70
N PHE A 16 -15.20 13.83 -0.37
CA PHE A 16 -16.44 13.86 -1.16
C PHE A 16 -17.44 14.94 -0.71
N PHE A 17 -17.45 15.28 0.58
CA PHE A 17 -18.45 16.19 1.15
C PHE A 17 -17.94 17.62 1.42
N ASP A 18 -16.63 17.85 1.55
CA ASP A 18 -16.09 19.22 1.67
C ASP A 18 -15.97 19.87 0.27
N PRO A 19 -16.70 20.97 -0.02
CA PRO A 19 -16.66 21.63 -1.32
C PRO A 19 -15.27 22.08 -1.75
N ARG A 20 -14.43 22.52 -0.80
CA ARG A 20 -13.08 23.03 -1.07
C ARG A 20 -12.13 21.91 -1.48
N VAL A 21 -12.22 20.77 -0.82
CA VAL A 21 -11.40 19.60 -1.12
C VAL A 21 -11.84 18.96 -2.43
N ARG A 22 -13.14 18.85 -2.65
CA ARG A 22 -13.69 18.26 -3.88
C ARG A 22 -13.31 19.06 -5.12
N ALA A 23 -13.37 20.39 -5.06
CA ALA A 23 -12.98 21.27 -6.17
C ALA A 23 -11.50 21.13 -6.59
N ASN A 24 -10.63 20.70 -5.67
CA ASN A 24 -9.19 20.54 -5.90
C ASN A 24 -8.73 19.07 -5.97
N SER A 25 -9.66 18.11 -6.05
CA SER A 25 -9.33 16.68 -6.11
C SER A 25 -9.36 16.18 -7.56
N SER A 26 -8.36 15.39 -7.95
CA SER A 26 -8.38 14.69 -9.23
C SER A 26 -9.14 13.36 -9.13
N PHE A 27 -9.52 12.79 -10.27
CA PHE A 27 -10.14 11.48 -10.34
C PHE A 27 -9.25 10.39 -9.70
N ALA A 28 -7.95 10.39 -10.01
CA ALA A 28 -6.98 9.43 -9.47
C ALA A 28 -6.91 9.46 -7.94
N ASP A 29 -7.09 10.64 -7.36
CA ASP A 29 -7.06 10.83 -5.90
C ASP A 29 -8.26 10.26 -5.18
N ASN A 30 -9.43 10.40 -5.81
CA ASN A 30 -10.68 9.86 -5.30
C ASN A 30 -10.68 8.33 -5.47
N ALA A 31 -10.21 7.84 -6.62
CA ALA A 31 -10.11 6.41 -6.90
C ALA A 31 -9.15 5.71 -5.94
N ILE A 32 -7.95 6.25 -5.72
CA ILE A 32 -6.93 5.55 -4.92
C ILE A 32 -7.32 5.40 -3.45
N ILE A 33 -7.97 6.41 -2.85
CA ILE A 33 -8.41 6.30 -1.45
C ILE A 33 -9.54 5.27 -1.29
N LEU A 34 -10.43 5.16 -2.28
CA LEU A 34 -11.49 4.14 -2.30
C LEU A 34 -10.88 2.74 -2.47
N ILE A 35 -9.94 2.57 -3.40
CA ILE A 35 -9.22 1.30 -3.61
C ILE A 35 -8.50 0.86 -2.33
N LEU A 36 -7.79 1.78 -1.66
CA LEU A 36 -7.12 1.49 -0.39
C LEU A 36 -8.11 1.12 0.71
N TRP A 37 -9.27 1.76 0.77
CA TRP A 37 -10.32 1.42 1.72
C TRP A 37 -10.85 0.01 1.49
N VAL A 38 -11.14 -0.36 0.22
CA VAL A 38 -11.55 -1.72 -0.14
C VAL A 38 -10.47 -2.74 0.20
N GLN A 39 -9.20 -2.42 -0.07
CA GLN A 39 -8.08 -3.28 0.29
C GLN A 39 -7.96 -3.49 1.81
N LEU A 40 -8.15 -2.44 2.60
CA LEU A 40 -8.19 -2.53 4.06
C LEU A 40 -9.39 -3.36 4.56
N ALA A 41 -10.57 -3.19 3.95
CA ALA A 41 -11.75 -3.96 4.28
C ALA A 41 -11.54 -5.46 3.98
N LEU A 42 -11.01 -5.79 2.79
CA LEU A 42 -10.64 -7.16 2.41
C LEU A 42 -9.59 -7.73 3.39
N GLY A 43 -8.56 -6.95 3.74
CA GLY A 43 -7.50 -7.39 4.66
C GLY A 43 -7.96 -7.55 6.11
N LEU A 44 -9.03 -6.86 6.53
CA LEU A 44 -9.68 -7.12 7.82
C LEU A 44 -10.62 -8.31 7.74
N ALA A 45 -11.29 -8.52 6.61
CA ALA A 45 -12.18 -9.66 6.37
C ALA A 45 -11.44 -11.00 6.31
N THR A 46 -10.14 -11.03 6.04
CA THR A 46 -9.32 -12.24 6.13
C THR A 46 -9.11 -12.72 7.57
N VAL A 47 -9.10 -11.80 8.55
CA VAL A 47 -8.82 -12.12 9.98
C VAL A 47 -9.73 -13.21 10.54
N PRO A 48 -11.08 -13.12 10.46
CA PRO A 48 -11.94 -14.19 10.97
C PRO A 48 -11.76 -15.52 10.23
N ILE A 49 -11.38 -15.50 8.96
CA ILE A 49 -11.15 -16.71 8.16
C ILE A 49 -9.84 -17.38 8.57
N SER A 50 -8.79 -16.59 8.77
CA SER A 50 -7.51 -17.05 9.33
C SER A 50 -7.66 -17.55 10.76
N ALA A 51 -8.57 -16.97 11.56
CA ALA A 51 -8.84 -17.43 12.92
C ALA A 51 -9.44 -18.86 12.97
N GLY A 52 -10.00 -19.36 11.87
CA GLY A 52 -10.40 -20.77 11.74
C GLY A 52 -9.22 -21.74 11.47
N HIS A 53 -8.03 -21.22 11.18
CA HIS A 53 -6.83 -21.98 10.78
C HIS A 53 -5.62 -21.52 11.61
N LEU A 54 -5.70 -21.70 12.92
CA LEU A 54 -4.67 -21.26 13.89
C LEU A 54 -3.39 -22.10 13.84
N ASP A 55 -3.40 -23.21 13.12
CA ASP A 55 -2.23 -24.03 12.79
C ASP A 55 -1.23 -23.30 11.86
N GLY A 56 -1.65 -22.18 11.27
CA GLY A 56 -0.79 -21.32 10.45
C GLY A 56 -0.53 -21.85 9.05
N HIS A 57 -1.19 -22.95 8.67
CA HIS A 57 -1.00 -23.58 7.36
C HIS A 57 -1.31 -22.62 6.19
N GLU A 58 -2.38 -21.84 6.31
CA GLU A 58 -2.74 -20.81 5.32
C GLU A 58 -1.65 -19.71 5.22
N MET A 59 -1.03 -19.32 6.33
CA MET A 59 0.06 -18.34 6.33
C MET A 59 1.29 -18.84 5.56
N VAL A 60 1.65 -20.12 5.73
CA VAL A 60 2.78 -20.73 5.03
C VAL A 60 2.55 -20.71 3.51
N LYS A 61 1.34 -21.05 3.04
CA LYS A 61 0.98 -20.96 1.61
C LYS A 61 1.23 -19.57 1.03
N PHE A 62 0.80 -18.52 1.73
CA PHE A 62 1.01 -17.14 1.28
C PHE A 62 2.48 -16.73 1.28
N MET A 63 3.25 -17.15 2.30
CA MET A 63 4.68 -16.88 2.37
C MET A 63 5.44 -17.56 1.22
N THR A 64 5.16 -18.84 0.96
CA THR A 64 5.79 -19.59 -0.14
C THR A 64 5.40 -19.03 -1.50
N TRP A 65 4.13 -18.66 -1.69
CA TRP A 65 3.70 -17.94 -2.90
C TRP A 65 4.48 -16.63 -3.09
N ALA A 66 4.54 -15.78 -2.07
CA ALA A 66 5.24 -14.50 -2.16
C ALA A 66 6.73 -14.69 -2.44
N GLN A 67 7.39 -15.61 -1.74
CA GLN A 67 8.79 -15.96 -1.97
C GLN A 67 9.00 -16.44 -3.41
N GLY A 68 8.15 -17.33 -3.93
CA GLY A 68 8.24 -17.83 -5.30
C GLY A 68 8.16 -16.71 -6.33
N ILE A 69 7.26 -15.73 -6.14
CA ILE A 69 7.18 -14.55 -7.02
C ILE A 69 8.47 -13.72 -6.97
N PHE A 70 8.99 -13.38 -5.78
CA PHE A 70 10.18 -12.54 -5.65
C PHE A 70 11.49 -13.25 -6.02
N THR A 71 11.52 -14.58 -5.97
CA THR A 71 12.66 -15.41 -6.39
C THR A 71 12.51 -15.94 -7.82
N PHE A 72 11.49 -15.49 -8.56
CA PHE A 72 11.20 -15.89 -9.93
C PHE A 72 11.06 -17.41 -10.13
N GLN A 73 10.53 -18.10 -9.13
CA GLN A 73 10.19 -19.53 -9.23
C GLN A 73 8.86 -19.72 -9.96
N GLY A 74 8.88 -20.51 -11.03
CA GLY A 74 7.67 -20.89 -11.76
C GLY A 74 6.68 -21.67 -10.88
N GLY A 75 5.39 -21.60 -11.22
CA GLY A 75 4.35 -22.37 -10.53
C GLY A 75 3.88 -21.79 -9.20
N ALA A 76 4.36 -20.61 -8.77
CA ALA A 76 3.99 -20.01 -7.49
C ALA A 76 2.47 -19.90 -7.27
N ALA A 77 1.68 -19.68 -8.33
CA ALA A 77 0.21 -19.61 -8.26
C ALA A 77 -0.45 -20.87 -7.69
N SER A 78 0.18 -22.04 -7.83
CA SER A 78 -0.31 -23.31 -7.28
C SER A 78 -0.41 -23.30 -5.75
N HIS A 79 0.47 -22.56 -5.06
CA HIS A 79 0.45 -22.45 -3.59
C HIS A 79 -0.79 -21.75 -3.04
N VAL A 80 -1.48 -20.95 -3.87
CA VAL A 80 -2.68 -20.21 -3.49
C VAL A 80 -3.91 -20.65 -4.28
N ALA A 81 -3.87 -21.84 -4.89
CA ALA A 81 -4.97 -22.32 -5.72
C ALA A 81 -6.22 -22.69 -4.90
N ASP A 82 -6.04 -23.24 -3.70
CA ASP A 82 -7.09 -23.78 -2.83
C ASP A 82 -7.52 -22.83 -1.70
N VAL A 83 -6.88 -21.67 -1.58
CA VAL A 83 -7.19 -20.69 -0.52
C VAL A 83 -8.54 -20.00 -0.76
N HIS A 84 -9.14 -19.51 0.34
CA HIS A 84 -10.42 -18.81 0.31
C HIS A 84 -10.38 -17.60 -0.65
N ILE A 85 -11.49 -17.35 -1.37
CA ILE A 85 -11.59 -16.31 -2.41
C ILE A 85 -11.23 -14.90 -1.91
N ILE A 86 -11.51 -14.58 -0.64
CA ILE A 86 -11.17 -13.30 -0.03
C ILE A 86 -9.65 -13.04 -0.06
N PHE A 87 -8.81 -14.06 0.16
CA PHE A 87 -7.35 -13.91 0.04
C PHE A 87 -6.93 -13.62 -1.40
N LYS A 88 -7.54 -14.31 -2.38
CA LYS A 88 -7.28 -14.08 -3.81
C LYS A 88 -7.67 -12.65 -4.22
N LEU A 89 -8.82 -12.16 -3.77
CA LEU A 89 -9.26 -10.78 -4.00
C LEU A 89 -8.30 -9.76 -3.35
N HIS A 90 -7.84 -10.02 -2.13
CA HIS A 90 -6.90 -9.15 -1.43
C HIS A 90 -5.52 -9.10 -2.13
N ILE A 91 -5.01 -10.25 -2.60
CA ILE A 91 -3.78 -10.33 -3.37
C ILE A 91 -3.93 -9.60 -4.71
N PHE A 92 -5.00 -9.88 -5.45
CA PHE A 92 -5.26 -9.27 -6.74
C PHE A 92 -5.35 -7.74 -6.65
N LEU A 93 -6.15 -7.23 -5.71
CA LEU A 93 -6.29 -5.80 -5.50
C LEU A 93 -4.98 -5.18 -4.97
N GLY A 94 -4.24 -5.87 -4.12
CA GLY A 94 -2.91 -5.46 -3.65
C GLY A 94 -1.89 -5.31 -4.78
N LEU A 95 -1.81 -6.28 -5.68
CA LEU A 95 -0.96 -6.21 -6.88
C LEU A 95 -1.42 -5.11 -7.84
N THR A 96 -2.73 -4.89 -7.94
CA THR A 96 -3.30 -3.78 -8.72
C THR A 96 -2.87 -2.42 -8.15
N ILE A 97 -2.84 -2.27 -6.82
CA ILE A 97 -2.33 -1.05 -6.15
C ILE A 97 -0.86 -0.83 -6.51
N LEU A 98 -0.04 -1.89 -6.52
CA LEU A 98 1.37 -1.80 -6.92
C LEU A 98 1.52 -1.39 -8.39
N LEU A 99 0.65 -1.87 -9.27
CA LEU A 99 0.64 -1.49 -10.69
C LEU A 99 0.30 -0.01 -10.91
N ILE A 100 -0.70 0.52 -10.21
CA ILE A 100 -1.11 1.93 -10.34
C ILE A 100 -0.27 2.88 -9.49
N PHE A 101 0.57 2.35 -8.60
CA PHE A 101 1.42 3.08 -7.67
C PHE A 101 2.16 4.28 -8.30
N PRO A 102 2.90 4.14 -9.43
CA PRO A 102 3.68 5.25 -9.99
C PRO A 102 2.81 6.35 -10.63
N PHE A 103 1.53 6.09 -10.87
CA PHE A 103 0.60 7.00 -11.54
C PHE A 103 -0.36 7.70 -10.57
N THR A 104 -0.22 7.46 -9.26
CA THR A 104 -1.08 8.05 -8.24
C THR A 104 -0.25 8.82 -7.22
N ARG A 105 -0.92 9.54 -6.32
CA ARG A 105 -0.25 10.21 -5.20
C ARG A 105 0.53 9.26 -4.30
N LEU A 106 0.38 7.94 -4.39
CA LEU A 106 1.09 6.96 -3.57
C LEU A 106 2.62 7.07 -3.63
N VAL A 107 3.17 7.64 -4.71
CA VAL A 107 4.62 7.92 -4.84
C VAL A 107 5.21 8.70 -3.66
N HIS A 108 4.40 9.49 -2.94
CA HIS A 108 4.83 10.19 -1.72
C HIS A 108 5.42 9.26 -0.66
N MET A 109 5.02 7.99 -0.63
CA MET A 109 5.56 6.98 0.28
C MET A 109 7.07 6.78 0.12
N LEU A 110 7.61 6.94 -1.10
CA LEU A 110 9.06 6.82 -1.37
C LEU A 110 9.86 8.01 -0.85
N SER A 111 9.21 9.15 -0.63
CA SER A 111 9.84 10.40 -0.19
C SER A 111 9.80 10.56 1.34
N ALA A 112 9.69 9.45 2.09
CA ALA A 112 9.73 9.47 3.54
C ALA A 112 11.01 10.17 4.03
N PRO A 113 10.92 11.24 4.84
CA PRO A 113 12.05 12.12 5.13
C PRO A 113 12.98 11.56 6.21
N VAL A 114 13.43 10.30 6.09
CA VAL A 114 14.28 9.62 7.08
C VAL A 114 15.61 10.38 7.28
N ARG A 115 16.18 10.92 6.20
CA ARG A 115 17.41 11.72 6.23
C ARG A 115 17.27 13.00 7.07
N TYR A 116 16.05 13.49 7.32
CA TYR A 116 15.83 14.68 8.14
C TYR A 116 16.34 14.50 9.57
N LEU A 117 16.23 13.28 10.12
CA LEU A 117 16.67 12.97 11.49
C LEU A 117 18.18 13.09 11.68
N TRP A 118 18.96 12.79 10.64
CA TRP A 118 20.44 12.86 10.65
C TRP A 118 21.00 14.07 9.90
N ARG A 119 20.15 15.04 9.55
CA ARG A 119 20.60 16.21 8.79
C ARG A 119 21.41 17.13 9.69
N GLY A 120 22.68 17.35 9.33
CA GLY A 120 23.52 18.35 9.98
C GLY A 120 23.04 19.77 9.66
N GLY A 121 22.75 20.55 10.70
CA GLY A 121 22.30 21.93 10.60
C GLY A 121 20.82 22.09 10.24
N TYR A 122 20.18 23.08 10.86
CA TYR A 122 18.81 23.47 10.52
C TYR A 122 18.77 24.32 9.24
N GLN A 123 19.81 25.13 9.01
CA GLN A 123 19.91 26.02 7.86
C GLN A 123 20.48 25.29 6.64
N ILE A 124 19.76 25.37 5.52
CA ILE A 124 20.22 24.85 4.23
C ILE A 124 20.74 26.03 3.42
N VAL A 125 22.04 26.03 3.10
CA VAL A 125 22.66 26.99 2.19
C VAL A 125 23.17 26.23 0.98
N ARG A 126 22.85 26.72 -0.23
CA ARG A 126 23.36 26.17 -1.48
C ARG A 126 24.43 27.10 -2.04
N SER A 127 25.65 26.61 -2.18
CA SER A 127 26.75 27.36 -2.82
C SER A 127 26.66 27.26 -4.34
N ARG A 128 27.13 28.29 -5.06
CA ARG A 128 27.25 28.27 -6.53
C ARG A 128 28.46 27.47 -7.04
N ARG A 129 29.34 27.00 -6.15
CA ARG A 129 30.51 26.21 -6.56
C ARG A 129 30.04 24.88 -7.17
N SER A 130 30.34 24.67 -8.45
CA SER A 130 30.26 23.34 -9.05
C SER A 130 31.26 22.44 -8.31
N ILE A 131 30.79 21.31 -7.80
CA ILE A 131 31.66 20.32 -7.17
C ILE A 131 32.45 19.68 -8.31
N SER A 132 33.68 20.15 -8.53
CA SER A 132 34.65 19.47 -9.37
C SER A 132 35.03 18.18 -8.66
N HIS A 133 34.48 17.05 -9.11
CA HIS A 133 35.03 15.74 -8.78
C HIS A 133 36.42 15.65 -9.42
N GLY A 134 37.47 15.74 -8.59
CA GLY A 134 38.84 15.39 -8.96
C GLY A 134 39.08 13.91 -8.79
#